data_AF-A0A161WXC3-F1
#
_entry.id   AF-A0A161WXC3-F1
#
_cell.length_a   1.000
_cell.length_b   1.000
_cell.length_c   1.000
_cell.angle_alpha   90.00
_cell.angle_beta   90.00
_cell.angle_gamma   90.00
#
_symmetry.space_group_name_H-M   'P 1'
#
loop_
_entity.id
_entity.type
_entity.pdbx_description
1 polymer ?
#
loop_
_entity_poly.entity_id
_entity_poly.type
_entity_poly.pdbx_seq_one_letter_code
_entity_poly.pdbx_strand_id
1 'polypeptide(L)'
;MKRKISEVQLMTGVSYMIPIIVIGGVLIVLSIALSGVKAGTGANVTNPILIKMMNIGAKAFGLMVPVLAGYIAFGIADRPGLAPGLVGGALASEIGAGFLGGIVAGFIAGYTAKWIKSWKVPAQIRAIMPIFVIPLLSALAVGIVMYIVGAPTSNLMKALKIT
;
A
#
# COMPACT_ATOMS: atom_id res chain seq x y z
N MET A 1 26.30 12.45 6.38
CA MET A 1 24.99 13.00 5.95
C MET A 1 23.88 12.28 6.73
N LYS A 2 23.28 12.92 7.75
CA LYS A 2 22.21 12.32 8.58
C LYS A 2 20.86 12.55 7.90
N ARG A 3 20.32 11.55 7.20
CA ARG A 3 18.96 11.62 6.62
C ARG A 3 17.91 11.74 7.74
N LYS A 4 16.85 12.51 7.51
CA LYS A 4 15.74 12.60 8.48
C LYS A 4 15.01 11.26 8.56
N ILE A 5 14.57 10.87 9.76
CA ILE A 5 13.95 9.56 10.02
C ILE A 5 12.75 9.28 9.10
N SER A 6 11.95 10.32 8.80
CA SER A 6 10.81 10.23 7.89
C SER A 6 11.20 9.91 6.44
N GLU A 7 12.33 10.43 5.96
CA GLU A 7 12.83 10.18 4.61
C GLU A 7 13.24 8.71 4.44
N VAL A 8 13.87 8.13 5.47
CA VAL A 8 14.30 6.73 5.45
C VAL A 8 13.09 5.78 5.35
N GLN A 9 12.01 6.10 6.06
CA GLN A 9 10.78 5.29 6.09
C GLN A 9 10.02 5.38 4.77
N LEU A 10 9.92 6.59 4.21
CA LEU A 10 9.31 6.80 2.91
C LEU A 10 10.08 6.07 1.80
N MET A 11 11.42 6.19 1.80
CA MET A 11 12.28 5.53 0.83
C MET A 11 12.23 4.00 0.94
N THR A 12 12.04 3.47 2.15
CA THR A 12 11.77 2.05 2.36
C THR A 12 10.51 1.63 1.60
N GLY A 13 9.39 2.33 1.83
CA GLY A 13 8.14 2.09 1.11
C GLY A 13 8.30 2.10 -0.41
N VAL A 14 8.90 3.17 -0.94
CA VAL A 14 9.10 3.33 -2.39
C VAL A 14 9.98 2.21 -2.96
N SER A 15 11.05 1.82 -2.27
CA SER A 15 11.98 0.81 -2.77
C SER A 15 11.32 -0.57 -2.91
N TYR A 16 10.49 -0.97 -1.94
CA TYR A 16 9.75 -2.23 -2.01
C TYR A 16 8.58 -2.21 -2.98
N MET A 17 8.08 -1.03 -3.34
CA MET A 17 7.03 -0.85 -4.33
C MET A 17 7.54 -1.02 -5.77
N ILE A 18 8.79 -0.65 -6.07
CA ILE A 18 9.35 -0.66 -7.43
C ILE A 18 9.24 -2.04 -8.12
N PRO A 19 9.65 -3.17 -7.49
CA PRO A 19 9.53 -4.49 -8.14
C PRO A 19 8.09 -4.86 -8.50
N ILE A 20 7.11 -4.45 -7.68
CA ILE A 20 5.69 -4.71 -7.91
C ILE A 20 5.19 -3.93 -9.12
N ILE A 21 5.61 -2.67 -9.27
CA ILE A 21 5.30 -1.84 -10.44
C ILE A 21 5.89 -2.45 -11.70
N VAL A 22 7.13 -2.96 -11.63
CA VAL A 22 7.78 -3.61 -12.78
C VAL A 22 6.97 -4.84 -13.23
N ILE A 23 6.58 -5.71 -12.29
CA ILE A 23 5.73 -6.88 -12.61
C ILE A 23 4.40 -6.44 -13.24
N GLY A 24 3.73 -5.45 -12.64
CA GLY A 24 2.46 -4.94 -13.14
C GLY A 24 2.57 -4.34 -14.55
N GLY A 25 3.50 -3.40 -14.72
CA GLY A 25 3.74 -2.66 -15.97
C GLY A 25 4.10 -3.58 -17.12
N VAL A 26 5.10 -4.43 -16.89
CA VAL A 26 5.64 -5.30 -17.93
C VAL A 26 4.59 -6.31 -18.38
N LEU A 27 3.84 -6.95 -17.48
CA LEU A 27 2.85 -7.96 -17.88
C LEU A 27 1.65 -7.36 -18.63
N ILE A 28 1.18 -6.17 -18.23
CA ILE A 28 0.11 -5.47 -18.96
C ILE A 28 0.58 -5.08 -20.36
N VAL A 29 1.77 -4.46 -20.47
CA VAL A 29 2.31 -4.01 -21.75
C VAL A 29 2.56 -5.19 -22.69
N LEU A 30 3.17 -6.27 -22.20
CA LEU A 30 3.39 -7.48 -23.00
C LEU A 30 2.08 -8.11 -23.45
N SER A 31 1.04 -8.09 -22.62
CA SER A 31 -0.26 -8.66 -22.98
C SER A 31 -0.89 -7.92 -24.14
N ILE A 32 -0.82 -6.59 -24.12
CA ILE A 32 -1.36 -5.75 -25.19
C ILE A 32 -0.49 -5.89 -26.44
N ALA A 33 0.83 -5.83 -26.31
CA ALA A 33 1.76 -5.95 -27.44
C ALA A 33 1.59 -7.28 -28.20
N LEU A 34 1.46 -8.40 -27.47
CA LEU A 34 1.29 -9.73 -28.06
C LEU A 34 -0.13 -10.00 -28.58
N SER A 35 -1.11 -9.17 -28.22
CA SER A 35 -2.50 -9.34 -28.66
C SER A 35 -2.76 -8.86 -30.09
N GLY A 36 -1.82 -8.13 -30.70
CA GLY A 36 -2.00 -7.57 -32.05
C GLY A 36 -3.00 -6.40 -32.12
N VAL A 37 -3.40 -5.86 -30.96
CA VAL A 37 -4.29 -4.69 -30.86
C VAL A 37 -3.63 -3.48 -31.53
N LYS A 38 -4.37 -2.81 -32.42
CA LYS A 38 -3.90 -1.59 -33.08
C LYS A 38 -3.80 -0.45 -32.08
N ALA A 39 -2.76 0.38 -32.22
CA ALA A 39 -2.65 1.60 -31.42
C ALA A 39 -3.91 2.46 -31.60
N GLY A 40 -4.47 2.96 -30.50
CA GLY A 40 -5.67 3.81 -30.51
C GLY A 40 -7.02 3.10 -30.44
N THR A 41 -7.09 1.76 -30.51
CA THR A 41 -8.38 1.02 -30.41
C THR A 41 -8.75 0.57 -28.99
N GLY A 42 -7.96 0.97 -27.98
CA GLY A 42 -8.07 0.47 -26.61
C GLY A 42 -7.51 -0.95 -26.44
N ALA A 43 -7.28 -1.39 -25.20
CA ALA A 43 -6.69 -2.69 -24.87
C ALA A 43 -7.67 -3.87 -25.02
N ASN A 44 -8.15 -4.11 -26.24
CA ASN A 44 -9.09 -5.21 -26.52
C ASN A 44 -8.36 -6.54 -26.74
N VAL A 45 -7.83 -7.09 -25.64
CA VAL A 45 -7.14 -8.38 -25.62
C VAL A 45 -8.18 -9.50 -25.63
N THR A 46 -8.26 -10.27 -26.72
CA THR A 46 -9.25 -11.35 -26.89
C THR A 46 -8.71 -12.73 -26.56
N ASN A 47 -7.38 -12.94 -26.64
CA ASN A 47 -6.77 -14.22 -26.36
C ASN A 47 -6.86 -14.55 -24.85
N PRO A 48 -7.45 -15.70 -24.45
CA PRO A 48 -7.63 -16.06 -23.04
C PRO A 48 -6.35 -16.11 -22.20
N ILE A 49 -5.22 -16.50 -22.78
CA ILE A 49 -3.92 -16.54 -22.09
C ILE A 49 -3.43 -15.12 -21.81
N LEU A 50 -3.54 -14.25 -22.80
CA LEU A 50 -3.14 -12.85 -22.66
C LEU A 50 -4.04 -12.12 -21.66
N ILE A 51 -5.36 -12.36 -21.65
CA ILE A 51 -6.27 -11.84 -20.63
C ILE A 51 -5.81 -12.23 -19.22
N LYS A 52 -5.44 -13.50 -19.00
CA LYS A 52 -4.91 -13.95 -17.72
C LYS A 52 -3.61 -13.23 -17.36
N MET A 53 -2.71 -13.02 -18.32
CA MET A 53 -1.47 -12.27 -18.12
C MET A 53 -1.73 -10.80 -17.75
N MET A 54 -2.64 -10.14 -18.45
CA MET A 54 -3.09 -8.78 -18.13
C MET A 54 -3.69 -8.70 -16.73
N ASN A 55 -4.50 -9.69 -16.33
CA ASN A 55 -5.10 -9.75 -15.00
C ASN A 55 -4.05 -9.90 -13.89
N ILE A 56 -3.00 -10.70 -14.10
CA ILE A 56 -1.88 -10.80 -13.15
C ILE A 56 -1.19 -9.44 -13.01
N GLY A 57 -0.91 -8.77 -14.14
CA GLY A 57 -0.32 -7.43 -14.11
C GLY A 57 -1.20 -6.39 -13.40
N ALA A 58 -2.51 -6.41 -13.65
CA ALA A 58 -3.47 -5.55 -12.98
C ALA A 58 -3.54 -5.79 -11.47
N LYS A 59 -3.51 -7.06 -11.04
CA LYS A 59 -3.46 -7.43 -9.62
C LYS A 59 -2.15 -6.95 -8.96
N ALA A 60 -1.02 -7.11 -9.62
CA ALA A 60 0.26 -6.60 -9.13
C ALA A 60 0.23 -5.07 -8.97
N PHE A 61 -0.26 -4.33 -9.96
CA PHE A 61 -0.43 -2.87 -9.84
C PHE A 61 -1.35 -2.47 -8.69
N GLY A 62 -2.43 -3.22 -8.44
CA GLY A 62 -3.33 -2.96 -7.32
C GLY A 62 -2.65 -3.09 -5.94
N LEU A 63 -1.54 -3.84 -5.84
CA LEU A 63 -0.77 -3.98 -4.60
C LEU A 63 0.23 -2.86 -4.37
N MET A 64 0.43 -1.95 -5.34
CA MET A 64 1.41 -0.87 -5.26
C MET A 64 1.22 0.00 -4.00
N VAL A 65 0.00 0.50 -3.80
CA VAL A 65 -0.33 1.38 -2.66
C VAL A 65 -0.33 0.64 -1.32
N PRO A 66 -0.92 -0.58 -1.20
CA PRO A 66 -0.74 -1.43 -0.03
C PRO A 66 0.73 -1.63 0.34
N VAL A 67 1.58 -2.06 -0.60
CA VAL A 67 2.99 -2.36 -0.36
C VAL A 67 3.74 -1.11 0.10
N LEU A 68 3.54 0.03 -0.56
CA LEU A 68 4.09 1.30 -0.12
C LEU A 68 3.75 1.59 1.35
N ALA A 69 2.46 1.55 1.69
CA ALA A 69 1.98 1.86 3.04
C ALA A 69 2.51 0.87 4.09
N GLY A 70 2.49 -0.42 3.75
CA GLY A 70 3.02 -1.51 4.58
C GLY A 70 4.50 -1.32 4.90
N TYR A 71 5.32 -0.98 3.90
CA TYR A 71 6.76 -0.82 4.09
C TYR A 71 7.17 0.52 4.71
N ILE A 72 6.35 1.57 4.58
CA ILE A 72 6.48 2.79 5.42
C ILE A 72 6.26 2.41 6.89
N ALA A 73 5.16 1.71 7.18
CA ALA A 73 4.81 1.30 8.53
C ALA A 73 5.87 0.35 9.13
N PHE A 74 6.38 -0.58 8.33
CA PHE A 74 7.49 -1.46 8.67
C PHE A 74 8.75 -0.66 9.04
N GLY A 75 9.09 0.37 8.27
CA GLY A 75 10.22 1.25 8.59
C GLY A 75 10.09 2.01 9.92
N ILE A 76 8.90 2.07 10.52
CA ILE A 76 8.63 2.75 11.79
C ILE A 76 8.56 1.76 12.96
N ALA A 77 7.85 0.63 12.79
CA ALA A 77 7.49 -0.28 13.88
C ALA A 77 8.03 -1.71 13.74
N ASP A 78 8.80 -1.99 12.67
CA ASP A 78 9.22 -3.32 12.22
C ASP A 78 8.03 -4.19 11.77
N ARG A 79 8.17 -5.52 11.84
CA ARG A 79 7.17 -6.51 11.44
C ARG A 79 5.75 -6.25 11.95
N PRO A 80 5.52 -5.81 13.21
CA PRO A 80 4.17 -5.56 13.72
C PRO A 80 3.39 -4.47 12.97
N GLY A 81 4.10 -3.52 12.33
CA GLY A 81 3.48 -2.43 11.56
C GLY A 81 3.13 -2.82 10.12
N LEU A 82 3.66 -3.93 9.60
CA LEU A 82 3.52 -4.29 8.19
C LEU A 82 2.05 -4.58 7.81
N ALA A 83 1.40 -5.48 8.53
CA ALA A 83 0.00 -5.84 8.29
C ALA A 83 -0.98 -4.64 8.37
N PRO A 84 -0.98 -3.81 9.42
CA PRO A 84 -1.88 -2.66 9.47
C PRO A 84 -1.56 -1.62 8.39
N GLY A 85 -0.30 -1.46 7.99
CA GLY A 85 0.08 -0.59 6.87
C GLY A 85 -0.45 -1.09 5.52
N LEU A 86 -0.34 -2.41 5.24
CA LEU A 86 -0.90 -3.02 4.04
C LEU A 86 -2.43 -2.83 3.96
N VAL A 87 -3.13 -3.08 5.07
CA VAL A 87 -4.59 -2.87 5.18
C VAL A 87 -4.94 -1.39 4.96
N GLY A 88 -4.21 -0.48 5.60
CA GLY A 88 -4.41 0.95 5.40
C GLY A 88 -4.21 1.41 3.95
N GLY A 89 -3.19 0.89 3.27
CA GLY A 89 -2.96 1.18 1.85
C GLY A 89 -4.01 0.57 0.91
N ALA A 90 -4.58 -0.59 1.27
CA ALA A 90 -5.71 -1.16 0.54
C ALA A 90 -6.95 -0.28 0.68
N LEU A 91 -7.29 0.12 1.92
CA LEU A 91 -8.38 1.06 2.18
C LEU A 91 -8.18 2.40 1.45
N ALA A 92 -6.95 2.92 1.42
CA ALA A 92 -6.63 4.13 0.67
C ALA A 92 -6.96 4.01 -0.82
N SER A 93 -6.73 2.84 -1.40
CA SER A 93 -7.07 2.55 -2.80
C SER A 93 -8.58 2.48 -3.01
N GLU A 94 -9.29 1.80 -2.10
CA GLU A 94 -10.75 1.61 -2.17
C GLU A 94 -11.53 2.91 -2.03
N ILE A 95 -11.14 3.79 -1.10
CA ILE A 95 -11.81 5.09 -0.89
C ILE A 95 -11.37 6.18 -1.89
N GLY A 96 -10.53 5.83 -2.87
CA GLY A 96 -10.07 6.76 -3.90
C GLY A 96 -9.05 7.79 -3.41
N ALA A 97 -8.39 7.56 -2.28
CA ALA A 97 -7.29 8.38 -1.77
C ALA A 97 -5.92 7.99 -2.37
N GLY A 98 -5.83 6.85 -3.06
CA GLY A 98 -4.71 6.45 -3.90
C GLY A 98 -3.34 6.52 -3.18
N PHE A 99 -2.31 6.94 -3.91
CA PHE A 99 -0.94 7.00 -3.41
C PHE A 99 -0.77 7.92 -2.19
N LEU A 100 -1.40 9.09 -2.20
CA LEU A 100 -1.31 10.05 -1.08
C LEU A 100 -1.95 9.47 0.18
N GLY A 101 -3.14 8.88 0.05
CA GLY A 101 -3.79 8.15 1.14
C GLY A 101 -2.94 6.99 1.64
N GLY A 102 -2.24 6.27 0.76
CA GLY A 102 -1.31 5.20 1.14
C GLY A 102 -0.13 5.68 1.99
N ILE A 103 0.47 6.83 1.65
CA ILE A 103 1.55 7.42 2.47
C ILE A 103 1.00 7.77 3.86
N VAL A 104 -0.13 8.46 3.91
CA VAL A 104 -0.78 8.87 5.17
C VAL A 104 -1.11 7.63 6.02
N ALA A 105 -1.75 6.63 5.42
CA ALA A 105 -2.09 5.37 6.08
C ALA A 105 -0.86 4.63 6.59
N GLY A 106 0.24 4.58 5.82
CA GLY A 106 1.49 3.96 6.23
C GLY A 106 2.14 4.62 7.45
N PHE A 107 2.14 5.94 7.51
CA PHE A 107 2.64 6.66 8.69
C PHE A 107 1.74 6.45 9.91
N ILE A 108 0.41 6.54 9.75
CA ILE A 108 -0.54 6.28 10.84
C ILE A 108 -0.33 4.86 11.37
N ALA A 109 -0.32 3.86 10.50
CA ALA A 109 -0.11 2.46 10.88
C ALA A 109 1.20 2.24 11.62
N GLY A 110 2.30 2.81 11.11
CA GLY A 110 3.61 2.70 11.72
C GLY A 110 3.68 3.34 13.11
N TYR A 111 3.19 4.57 13.27
CA TYR A 111 3.21 5.26 14.55
C TYR A 111 2.24 4.63 15.56
N THR A 112 1.07 4.19 15.14
CA THR A 112 0.12 3.46 16.00
C THR A 112 0.72 2.13 16.47
N ALA A 113 1.32 1.36 15.57
CA ALA A 113 1.98 0.10 15.93
C ALA A 113 3.15 0.33 16.89
N LYS A 114 3.96 1.37 16.65
CA LYS A 114 5.05 1.77 17.55
C LYS A 114 4.55 2.20 18.92
N TRP A 115 3.43 2.91 18.99
CA TRP A 115 2.81 3.32 20.24
C TRP A 115 2.32 2.12 21.06
N ILE A 116 1.59 1.18 20.46
CA ILE A 116 1.13 -0.04 21.14
C ILE A 116 2.32 -0.92 21.57
N LYS A 117 3.37 -0.99 20.75
CA LYS A 117 4.63 -1.69 21.08
C LYS A 117 5.31 -1.13 22.33
N SER A 118 5.05 0.13 22.70
CA SER A 118 5.63 0.77 23.89
C SER A 118 4.90 0.45 25.20
N TRP A 119 3.77 -0.24 25.15
CA TRP A 119 2.99 -0.59 26.34
C TRP A 119 3.74 -1.59 27.23
N LYS A 120 3.75 -1.32 28.53
CA LYS A 120 4.32 -2.25 29.53
C LYS A 120 3.34 -3.38 29.77
N VAL A 121 3.72 -4.59 29.36
CA VAL A 121 2.91 -5.79 29.51
C VAL A 121 3.64 -6.89 30.29
N PRO A 122 2.92 -7.76 31.02
CA PRO A 122 3.49 -8.92 31.69
C PRO A 122 4.25 -9.85 30.72
N ALA A 123 5.23 -10.59 31.22
CA ALA A 123 6.08 -11.47 30.42
C ALA A 123 5.27 -12.49 29.59
N GLN A 124 4.16 -12.96 30.15
CA GLN A 124 3.26 -13.97 29.61
C GLN A 124 2.65 -13.54 28.27
N ILE A 125 2.42 -12.24 28.05
CA ILE A 125 1.76 -11.75 26.83
C ILE A 125 2.70 -11.04 25.86
N ARG A 126 4.00 -10.91 26.17
CA ARG A 126 4.94 -10.23 25.25
C ARG A 126 5.03 -10.90 23.88
N ALA A 127 4.89 -12.21 23.80
CA ALA A 127 4.95 -12.95 22.55
C ALA A 127 3.71 -12.72 21.65
N ILE A 128 2.52 -12.57 22.24
CA ILE A 128 1.28 -12.34 21.49
C ILE A 128 1.15 -10.90 20.98
N MET A 129 1.87 -9.95 21.61
CA MET A 129 1.84 -8.53 21.21
C MET A 129 2.16 -8.31 19.73
N PRO A 130 3.36 -8.66 19.19
CA PRO A 130 3.71 -8.40 17.81
C PRO A 130 2.96 -9.25 16.77
N ILE A 131 2.45 -10.41 17.18
CA ILE A 131 1.79 -11.37 16.28
C ILE A 131 0.30 -11.05 16.11
N PHE A 132 -0.37 -10.61 17.19
CA PHE A 132 -1.83 -10.47 17.21
C PHE A 132 -2.26 -9.09 17.67
N VAL A 133 -1.87 -8.67 18.88
CA VAL A 133 -2.44 -7.46 19.52
C VAL A 133 -2.07 -6.19 18.76
N ILE A 134 -0.78 -5.99 18.46
CA ILE A 134 -0.29 -4.80 17.76
C ILE A 134 -0.89 -4.73 16.35
N PRO A 135 -0.81 -5.78 15.51
CA PRO A 135 -1.41 -5.73 14.18
C PRO A 135 -2.93 -5.46 14.21
N LEU A 136 -3.67 -6.11 15.10
CA LEU A 136 -5.13 -6.00 15.18
C LEU A 136 -5.57 -4.59 15.59
N LEU A 137 -5.04 -4.08 16.71
CA LEU A 137 -5.41 -2.76 17.22
C LEU A 137 -4.94 -1.65 16.29
N SER A 138 -3.76 -1.80 15.67
CA SER A 138 -3.27 -0.83 14.70
C SER A 138 -4.15 -0.80 13.45
N ALA A 139 -4.56 -1.96 12.93
CA ALA A 139 -5.40 -2.02 11.73
C ALA A 139 -6.78 -1.39 11.99
N LEU A 140 -7.36 -1.64 13.16
CA LEU A 140 -8.63 -1.02 13.57
C LEU A 140 -8.51 0.50 13.64
N ALA A 141 -7.47 0.99 14.32
CA ALA A 141 -7.22 2.43 14.44
C ALA A 141 -7.00 3.09 13.07
N VAL A 142 -6.18 2.47 12.21
CA VAL A 142 -5.93 2.96 10.84
C VAL A 142 -7.23 3.00 10.03
N GLY A 143 -8.06 1.95 10.10
CA GLY A 143 -9.34 1.92 9.42
C GLY A 143 -10.24 3.09 9.83
N ILE A 144 -10.42 3.31 11.14
CA ILE A 144 -11.22 4.42 11.67
C ILE A 144 -10.68 5.77 11.19
N VAL A 145 -9.37 5.99 11.29
CA VAL A 145 -8.75 7.25 10.87
C VAL A 145 -8.89 7.46 9.36
N MET A 146 -8.75 6.40 8.55
CA MET A 146 -8.90 6.50 7.09
C MET A 146 -10.34 6.79 6.65
N TYR A 147 -11.37 6.43 7.42
CA TYR A 147 -12.73 6.89 7.11
C TYR A 147 -12.93 8.39 7.34
N ILE A 148 -12.17 9.00 8.25
CA ILE A 148 -12.23 10.43 8.55
C ILE A 148 -11.33 11.23 7.60
N VAL A 149 -10.09 10.77 7.40
CA VAL A 149 -9.05 11.46 6.61
C VAL A 149 -9.09 11.07 5.13
N GLY A 150 -9.79 9.99 4.79
CA GLY A 150 -9.95 9.49 3.42
C GLY A 150 -10.69 10.45 2.49
N ALA A 151 -11.75 11.10 2.97
CA ALA A 151 -12.50 12.08 2.19
C ALA A 151 -11.65 13.29 1.76
N PRO A 152 -10.94 14.00 2.66
CA PRO A 152 -10.09 15.12 2.26
C PRO A 152 -8.91 14.68 1.38
N THR A 153 -8.32 13.51 1.64
CA THR A 153 -7.21 13.00 0.81
C THR A 153 -7.68 12.55 -0.58
N SER A 154 -8.88 11.97 -0.70
CA SER A 154 -9.48 11.65 -2.00
C SER A 154 -9.81 12.92 -2.80
N ASN A 155 -10.36 13.94 -2.15
CA ASN A 155 -10.64 15.22 -2.81
C ASN A 155 -9.38 15.88 -3.33
N LEU A 156 -8.30 15.86 -2.55
CA LEU A 156 -7.00 16.35 -2.99
C LEU A 156 -6.43 15.52 -4.14
N MET A 157 -6.56 14.19 -4.11
CA MET A 157 -6.16 13.32 -5.22
C MET A 157 -6.96 13.58 -6.50
N LYS A 158 -8.26 13.88 -6.38
CA LYS A 158 -9.10 14.26 -7.51
C LYS A 158 -8.67 15.62 -8.07
N ALA A 159 -8.33 16.58 -7.23
CA ALA A 159 -7.81 17.88 -7.67
C ALA A 159 -6.44 17.76 -8.37
N LEU A 160 -5.59 16.83 -7.93
CA LEU A 160 -4.29 16.54 -8.57
C LEU A 160 -4.42 15.79 -9.90
N LYS A 161 -5.46 14.96 -10.04
CA LYS A 161 -5.86 14.43 -11.34
C LYS A 161 -6.54 15.56 -12.11
N ILE A 162 -5.73 16.42 -12.72
CA ILE A 162 -6.20 17.45 -13.66
C ILE A 162 -7.12 16.73 -14.66
N THR A 163 -8.39 17.15 -14.68
CA THR A 163 -9.48 16.61 -15.50
C THR A 163 -9.10 16.45 -16.96
#